data_AF-A0A7K0DSN2-F1
#
_entry.id   AF-A0A7K0DSN2-F1
#
_cell.length_a   1.000
_cell.length_b   1.000
_cell.length_c   1.000
_cell.angle_alpha   90.00
_cell.angle_beta   90.00
_cell.angle_gamma   90.00
#
_symmetry.space_group_name_H-M   'P 1'
#
loop_
_entity.id
_entity.type
_entity.pdbx_description
1 polymer ?
#
loop_
_entity_poly.entity_id
_entity_poly.type
_entity_poly.pdbx_seq_one_letter_code
_entity_poly.pdbx_strand_id
1 'polypeptide(L)'
;MKIRPVVLAVLFAAATAVGAGWTTAAAAPLVHADIPSSDCAVLKQIAGSVVGTLAPLQSAPPDEAAATMANYVANLRAKEGQVSSPEAAADIEGLASALENATGPDGAGAIYSAIGKMNNAC
;
A
#
# COMPACT_ATOMS: atom_id res chain seq x y z
N MET A 1 -41.10 -4.24 5.74
CA MET A 1 -39.76 -4.81 5.47
C MET A 1 -38.73 -3.84 6.06
N LYS A 2 -38.25 -4.13 7.27
CA LYS A 2 -36.93 -4.74 7.58
C LYS A 2 -35.79 -3.69 7.55
N ILE A 3 -35.70 -2.80 8.56
CA ILE A 3 -34.61 -2.63 9.58
C ILE A 3 -33.17 -2.83 8.97
N ARG A 4 -32.16 -1.93 9.05
CA ARG A 4 -31.49 -1.28 10.21
C ARG A 4 -30.54 -0.13 9.82
N PRO A 5 -30.25 0.81 10.75
CA PRO A 5 -29.27 1.88 10.61
C PRO A 5 -27.84 1.31 10.78
N VAL A 6 -26.89 1.70 9.95
CA VAL A 6 -25.46 1.39 10.17
C VAL A 6 -24.87 2.51 11.01
N VAL A 7 -24.80 2.21 12.30
CA VAL A 7 -24.21 3.01 13.37
C VAL A 7 -22.70 3.10 13.13
N LEU A 8 -22.19 4.33 13.10
CA LEU A 8 -20.79 4.66 13.35
C LEU A 8 -20.36 4.02 14.68
N ALA A 9 -19.42 3.08 14.63
CA ALA A 9 -18.74 2.56 15.82
C ALA A 9 -17.23 2.73 15.63
N VAL A 10 -16.75 3.91 16.00
CA VAL A 10 -15.33 4.16 16.27
C VAL A 10 -15.02 3.48 17.60
N LEU A 11 -14.46 2.27 17.54
CA LEU A 11 -13.96 1.54 18.70
C LEU A 11 -12.43 1.54 18.64
N PHE A 12 -11.83 2.47 19.38
CA PHE A 12 -10.41 2.42 19.73
C PHE A 12 -10.19 1.24 20.68
N ALA A 13 -9.69 0.13 20.15
CA ALA A 13 -9.15 -0.96 20.95
C ALA A 13 -7.63 -0.76 21.07
N ALA A 14 -7.20 -0.34 22.26
CA ALA A 14 -5.81 -0.39 22.65
C ALA A 14 -5.36 -1.87 22.70
N ALA A 15 -4.46 -2.26 21.81
CA ALA A 15 -3.75 -3.53 21.89
C ALA A 15 -2.24 -3.25 21.91
N THR A 16 -1.69 -3.11 23.11
CA THR A 16 -0.26 -3.27 23.36
C THR A 16 0.13 -4.72 23.07
N ALA A 17 0.81 -4.95 21.96
CA ALA A 17 1.52 -6.20 21.68
C ALA A 17 2.82 -5.89 20.92
N VAL A 18 3.82 -5.44 21.67
CA VAL A 18 5.23 -5.62 21.33
C VAL A 18 5.53 -7.11 21.45
N GLY A 19 5.83 -7.80 20.34
CA GLY A 19 6.33 -9.18 20.40
C GLY A 19 6.02 -10.05 19.17
N ALA A 20 7.00 -10.15 18.29
CA ALA A 20 7.37 -11.28 17.41
C ALA A 20 6.30 -12.34 17.05
N GLY A 21 6.01 -12.45 15.74
CA GLY A 21 5.18 -13.52 15.18
C GLY A 21 5.16 -13.57 13.66
N TRP A 22 6.31 -13.36 13.03
CA TRP A 22 6.64 -13.56 11.61
C TRP A 22 6.26 -14.97 11.14
N THR A 23 5.02 -15.15 10.70
CA THR A 23 4.68 -16.29 9.85
C THR A 23 5.05 -15.90 8.42
N THR A 24 6.27 -16.20 8.02
CA THR A 24 6.67 -16.23 6.61
C THR A 24 5.79 -17.24 5.90
N ALA A 25 4.72 -16.76 5.25
CA ALA A 25 4.13 -17.49 4.14
C ALA A 25 5.29 -17.78 3.16
N ALA A 26 5.50 -19.05 2.82
CA ALA A 26 6.57 -19.47 1.94
C ALA A 26 6.46 -18.67 0.64
N ALA A 27 7.34 -17.67 0.48
CA ALA A 27 7.43 -16.90 -0.75
C ALA A 27 7.85 -17.89 -1.84
N ALA A 28 6.97 -18.10 -2.81
CA ALA A 28 7.36 -18.72 -4.07
C ALA A 28 8.62 -17.99 -4.58
N PRO A 29 9.59 -18.71 -5.18
CA PRO A 29 10.80 -18.07 -5.67
C PRO A 29 10.39 -16.90 -6.57
N LEU A 30 10.84 -15.70 -6.22
CA LEU A 30 10.65 -14.50 -7.02
C LEU A 30 11.31 -14.80 -8.35
N VAL A 31 10.51 -15.21 -9.34
CA VAL A 31 10.90 -15.19 -10.73
C VAL A 31 11.25 -13.73 -10.96
N HIS A 32 12.55 -13.43 -10.99
CA HIS A 32 13.03 -12.13 -11.40
C HIS A 32 12.64 -12.04 -12.86
N ALA A 33 11.45 -11.50 -13.13
CA ALA A 33 11.21 -10.90 -14.42
C ALA A 33 12.33 -9.89 -14.62
N ASP A 34 12.96 -9.89 -15.79
CA ASP A 34 13.97 -8.90 -16.17
C ASP A 34 13.25 -7.54 -16.29
N ILE A 35 12.95 -6.93 -15.13
CA ILE A 35 12.32 -5.61 -15.07
C ILE A 35 13.37 -4.60 -15.56
N PRO A 36 13.03 -3.77 -16.57
CA PRO A 36 13.95 -2.76 -17.07
C PRO A 36 14.44 -1.85 -15.93
N SER A 37 15.72 -1.47 -15.96
CA SER A 37 16.30 -0.59 -14.94
C SER A 37 15.58 0.75 -14.79
N SER A 38 14.96 1.25 -15.87
CA SER A 38 14.08 2.42 -15.84
C SER A 38 12.83 2.20 -14.99
N ASP A 39 12.18 1.05 -15.12
CA ASP A 39 10.98 0.70 -14.38
C ASP A 39 11.33 0.41 -12.91
N CYS A 40 12.47 -0.25 -12.67
CA CYS A 40 13.03 -0.43 -11.33
C CYS A 40 13.28 0.89 -10.59
N ALA A 41 13.77 1.92 -11.29
CA ALA A 41 13.95 3.24 -10.69
C ALA A 41 12.61 3.85 -10.25
N VAL A 42 11.55 3.67 -11.04
CA VAL A 42 10.19 4.09 -10.69
C VAL A 42 9.68 3.33 -9.47
N LEU A 43 9.81 2.00 -9.44
CA LEU A 43 9.37 1.16 -8.32
C LEU A 43 10.09 1.53 -7.01
N LYS A 44 11.42 1.70 -7.04
CA LYS A 44 12.20 2.10 -5.86
C LYS A 44 11.85 3.51 -5.38
N GLN A 45 11.59 4.44 -6.30
CA GLN A 45 11.14 5.78 -5.95
C GLN A 45 9.78 5.74 -5.23
N ILE A 46 8.83 4.94 -5.74
CA ILE A 46 7.52 4.76 -5.12
C ILE A 46 7.68 4.17 -3.72
N ALA A 47 8.40 3.05 -3.60
CA ALA A 47 8.62 2.35 -2.34
C ALA A 47 9.29 3.23 -1.27
N GLY A 48 10.27 4.06 -1.66
CA GLY A 48 10.91 5.02 -0.77
C GLY A 48 10.01 6.19 -0.36
N SER A 49 9.07 6.58 -1.21
CA SER A 49 8.16 7.72 -0.96
C SER A 49 6.95 7.35 -0.10
N VAL A 50 6.45 6.11 -0.19
CA VAL A 50 5.20 5.69 0.48
C VAL A 50 5.22 6.00 1.96
N VAL A 51 6.30 5.64 2.67
CA VAL A 51 6.36 5.79 4.13
C VAL A 51 6.34 7.27 4.50
N GLY A 52 7.07 8.11 3.75
CA GLY A 52 7.09 9.56 3.95
C GLY A 52 5.74 10.22 3.68
N THR A 53 4.96 9.69 2.72
CA THR A 53 3.61 10.16 2.43
C THR A 53 2.60 9.72 3.48
N LEU A 54 2.66 8.47 3.95
CA LEU A 54 1.66 7.90 4.86
C LEU A 54 1.87 8.25 6.34
N ALA A 55 3.12 8.42 6.78
CA ALA A 55 3.44 8.75 8.17
C ALA A 55 2.72 10.00 8.70
N PRO A 56 2.72 11.16 8.01
CA PRO A 56 2.02 12.35 8.51
C PRO A 56 0.49 12.19 8.56
N LEU A 57 -0.08 11.31 7.72
CA LEU A 57 -1.54 11.12 7.65
C LEU A 57 -2.14 10.47 8.90
N GLN A 58 -1.32 9.75 9.68
CA GLN A 58 -1.75 9.18 10.96
C GLN A 58 -2.21 10.24 11.97
N SER A 59 -1.69 11.46 11.84
CA SER A 59 -1.99 12.59 12.73
C SER A 59 -2.84 13.67 12.07
N ALA A 60 -3.17 13.50 10.78
CA ALA A 60 -3.93 14.49 10.01
C ALA A 60 -5.44 14.35 10.26
N PRO A 61 -6.22 15.43 10.03
CA PRO A 61 -7.68 15.33 9.99
C PRO A 61 -8.14 14.30 8.95
N PRO A 62 -9.24 13.56 9.20
CA PRO A 62 -9.69 12.48 8.33
C PRO A 62 -9.98 12.93 6.89
N ASP A 63 -10.51 14.14 6.71
CA ASP A 63 -10.78 14.70 5.38
C ASP A 63 -9.48 15.00 4.60
N GLU A 64 -8.45 15.48 5.30
CA GLU A 64 -7.14 15.76 4.71
C GLU A 64 -6.36 14.47 4.41
N ALA A 65 -6.45 13.49 5.31
CA ALA A 65 -5.88 12.16 5.11
C ALA A 65 -6.50 11.47 3.89
N ALA A 66 -7.84 11.48 3.78
CA ALA A 66 -8.55 10.90 2.64
C ALA A 66 -8.19 11.60 1.31
N ALA A 67 -8.16 12.94 1.30
CA ALA A 67 -7.75 13.70 0.12
C ALA A 67 -6.30 13.42 -0.31
N THR A 68 -5.39 13.32 0.67
CA THR A 68 -3.97 13.04 0.41
C THR A 68 -3.76 11.60 -0.09
N MET A 69 -4.47 10.62 0.49
CA MET A 69 -4.49 9.25 0.00
C MET A 69 -5.03 9.16 -1.43
N ALA A 70 -6.15 9.82 -1.73
CA ALA A 70 -6.72 9.83 -3.08
C ALA A 70 -5.76 10.44 -4.10
N ASN A 71 -5.10 11.55 -3.76
CA ASN A 71 -4.07 12.16 -4.61
C ASN A 71 -2.87 11.23 -4.81
N TYR A 72 -2.45 10.52 -3.77
CA TYR A 72 -1.34 9.59 -3.86
C TYR A 72 -1.67 8.38 -4.73
N VAL A 73 -2.87 7.81 -4.59
CA VAL A 73 -3.38 6.73 -5.46
C VAL A 73 -3.43 7.20 -6.92
N ALA A 74 -3.94 8.40 -7.19
CA ALA A 74 -3.94 8.95 -8.55
C ALA A 74 -2.52 9.12 -9.12
N ASN A 75 -1.55 9.51 -8.29
CA ASN A 75 -0.14 9.58 -8.69
C ASN A 75 0.44 8.21 -9.03
N LEU A 76 0.12 7.18 -8.24
CA LEU A 76 0.52 5.79 -8.53
C LEU A 76 -0.04 5.33 -9.87
N ARG A 77 -1.34 5.53 -10.13
CA ARG A 77 -1.97 5.20 -11.42
C ARG A 77 -1.35 5.97 -12.59
N ALA A 78 -0.91 7.21 -12.39
CA ALA A 78 -0.17 7.96 -13.41
C ALA A 78 1.22 7.36 -13.68
N LYS A 79 1.92 6.87 -12.65
CA LYS A 79 3.22 6.18 -12.78
C LYS A 79 3.09 4.79 -13.41
N GLU A 80 1.95 4.12 -13.21
CA GLU A 80 1.60 2.87 -13.90
C GLU A 80 1.66 3.04 -15.43
N GLY A 81 1.19 4.17 -15.96
CA GLY A 81 1.30 4.49 -17.39
C GLY A 81 2.69 4.92 -17.87
N GLN A 82 3.67 5.06 -16.97
CA GLN A 82 5.06 5.44 -17.29
C GLN A 82 6.01 4.25 -17.36
N VAL A 83 5.63 3.11 -16.77
CA VAL A 83 6.42 1.88 -16.82
C VAL A 83 6.11 1.09 -18.09
N SER A 84 7.11 0.38 -18.59
CA SER A 84 7.00 -0.40 -19.82
C SER A 84 6.71 -1.88 -19.60
N SER A 85 7.12 -2.40 -18.44
CA SER A 85 6.94 -3.80 -18.05
C SER A 85 5.56 -4.02 -17.41
N PRO A 86 4.83 -5.07 -17.83
CA PRO A 86 3.56 -5.42 -17.22
C PRO A 86 3.71 -5.82 -15.74
N GLU A 87 4.87 -6.36 -15.34
CA GLU A 87 5.17 -6.70 -13.96
C GLU A 87 5.30 -5.45 -13.08
N ALA A 88 6.01 -4.41 -13.54
CA ALA A 88 6.09 -3.15 -12.80
C ALA A 88 4.74 -2.46 -12.70
N ALA A 89 3.92 -2.52 -13.77
CA ALA A 89 2.56 -1.99 -13.73
C ALA A 89 1.70 -2.73 -12.69
N ALA A 90 1.77 -4.06 -12.64
CA ALA A 90 1.05 -4.88 -11.67
C ALA A 90 1.47 -4.60 -10.22
N ASP A 91 2.76 -4.36 -9.97
CA ASP A 91 3.25 -3.99 -8.63
C ASP A 91 2.74 -2.61 -8.19
N ILE A 92 2.71 -1.63 -9.10
CA ILE A 92 2.16 -0.29 -8.84
C ILE A 92 0.64 -0.36 -8.59
N GLU A 93 -0.08 -1.11 -9.42
CA GLU A 93 -1.52 -1.38 -9.25
C GLU A 93 -1.82 -2.06 -7.92
N GLY A 94 -1.01 -3.05 -7.54
CA GLY A 94 -1.14 -3.77 -6.27
C GLY A 94 -1.00 -2.83 -5.07
N LEU A 95 -0.05 -1.90 -5.12
CA LEU A 95 0.11 -0.88 -4.09
C LEU A 95 -1.07 0.11 -4.06
N ALA A 96 -1.50 0.61 -5.22
CA ALA A 96 -2.64 1.52 -5.33
C ALA A 96 -3.90 0.87 -4.73
N SER A 97 -4.18 -0.37 -5.11
CA SER A 97 -5.32 -1.13 -4.61
C SER A 97 -5.23 -1.39 -3.10
N ALA A 98 -4.03 -1.68 -2.58
CA ALA A 98 -3.82 -1.85 -1.13
C ALA A 98 -4.11 -0.54 -0.36
N LEU A 99 -3.74 0.61 -0.92
CA LEU A 99 -4.03 1.92 -0.34
C LEU A 99 -5.52 2.28 -0.41
N GLU A 100 -6.20 1.96 -1.51
CA GLU A 100 -7.63 2.19 -1.68
C GLU A 100 -8.48 1.35 -0.71
N ASN A 101 -8.04 0.12 -0.42
CA ASN A 101 -8.75 -0.81 0.47
C ASN A 101 -8.31 -0.71 1.94
N ALA A 102 -7.29 0.09 2.27
CA ALA A 102 -6.81 0.28 3.63
C ALA A 102 -7.81 1.10 4.45
N THR A 103 -8.78 0.41 5.05
CA THR A 103 -9.84 1.02 5.88
C THR A 103 -9.56 0.97 7.38
N GLY A 104 -8.35 0.54 7.78
CA GLY A 104 -7.95 0.39 9.17
C GLY A 104 -6.49 -0.06 9.32
N PRO A 105 -6.01 -0.29 10.55
CA PRO A 105 -4.62 -0.66 10.84
C PRO A 105 -4.17 -1.95 10.13
N ASP A 106 -5.10 -2.86 9.83
CA ASP A 106 -4.83 -4.11 9.10
C ASP A 106 -4.42 -3.87 7.64
N GLY A 107 -4.79 -2.72 7.06
CA GLY A 107 -4.37 -2.31 5.71
C GLY A 107 -2.87 -2.07 5.61
N ALA A 108 -2.21 -1.77 6.73
CA ALA A 108 -0.76 -1.55 6.76
C ALA A 108 0.01 -2.80 6.30
N GLY A 109 -0.45 -4.01 6.64
CA GLY A 109 0.20 -5.25 6.23
C GLY A 109 0.22 -5.45 4.71
N ALA A 110 -0.90 -5.14 4.03
CA ALA A 110 -1.00 -5.20 2.57
C ALA A 110 -0.09 -4.16 1.90
N ILE A 111 -0.06 -2.94 2.45
CA ILE A 111 0.82 -1.86 1.97
C ILE A 111 2.29 -2.25 2.14
N TYR A 112 2.70 -2.74 3.31
CA TYR A 112 4.08 -3.19 3.56
C TYR A 112 4.50 -4.35 2.67
N SER A 113 3.60 -5.30 2.42
CA SER A 113 3.85 -6.42 1.49
C SER A 113 4.06 -5.91 0.07
N ALA A 114 3.24 -4.96 -0.40
CA ALA A 114 3.39 -4.34 -1.72
C ALA A 114 4.72 -3.57 -1.85
N ILE A 115 5.08 -2.74 -0.87
CA ILE A 115 6.39 -2.05 -0.83
C ILE A 115 7.54 -3.08 -0.85
N GLY A 116 7.43 -4.14 -0.05
CA GLY A 116 8.43 -5.20 0.04
C GLY A 116 8.64 -5.89 -1.31
N LYS A 117 7.56 -6.18 -2.04
CA LYS A 117 7.65 -6.70 -3.41
C LYS A 117 8.32 -5.71 -4.35
N MET A 118 7.89 -4.46 -4.38
CA MET A 118 8.49 -3.41 -5.24
C MET A 118 9.98 -3.22 -4.98
N ASN A 119 10.42 -3.32 -3.71
CA ASN A 119 11.83 -3.22 -3.34
C ASN A 119 12.67 -4.46 -3.68
N ASN A 120 12.06 -5.62 -3.92
CA ASN A 120 12.73 -6.89 -4.26
C ASN A 120 12.47 -7.34 -5.70
N ALA A 121 11.61 -6.64 -6.45
CA ALA A 121 11.41 -6.83 -7.88
C ALA A 121 12.66 -6.41 -8.70
N CYS A 122 13.56 -5.70 -8.01
CA CYS A 122 14.79 -5.06 -8.45
C CYS A 122 15.75 -4.97 -7.24
#